data_AF-A0A3A3GEB7-F1
#
_entry.id   AF-A0A3A3GEB7-F1
#
_cell.length_a   1.000
_cell.length_b   1.000
_cell.length_c   1.000
_cell.angle_alpha   90.00
_cell.angle_beta   90.00
_cell.angle_gamma   90.00
#
_symmetry.space_group_name_H-M   'P 1'
#
loop_
_entity.id
_entity.type
_entity.pdbx_description
1 polymer ?
#
loop_
_entity_poly.entity_id
_entity_poly.type
_entity_poly.pdbx_seq_one_letter_code
_entity_poly.pdbx_strand_id
1 'polypeptide(L)'
;MKFEIGDETDQALTTTLVHEFVLCKDSFERFAALAKTNILGRRDKALKIRCHDAYANFLHHLYEFNVGCIKRDIRNTENLQGKVLDKIFNHEVTKLLKNRVDAIKGGYAPSWENHISVYQVEVPAEFGTQFRKIRNRTAHASTKRSSPEDELALGQFYEQYHDFVYLLYVSAQWFWSVKDIEAYDWKSIEEFDLAVRG
;
A
#
# COMPACT_ATOMS: atom_id res chain seq x y z
N MET A 1 -11.54 17.87 -8.31
CA MET A 1 -12.85 18.39 -7.87
C MET A 1 -12.78 18.55 -6.38
N LYS A 2 -13.08 19.76 -5.88
CA LYS A 2 -13.16 20.02 -4.45
C LYS A 2 -14.46 19.49 -3.88
N PHE A 3 -14.46 19.10 -2.62
CA PHE A 3 -15.62 18.53 -1.93
C PHE A 3 -15.57 18.86 -0.43
N GLU A 4 -16.63 18.57 0.31
CA GLU A 4 -16.70 18.71 1.76
C GLU A 4 -16.85 17.34 2.44
N ILE A 5 -16.29 17.21 3.66
CA ILE A 5 -16.39 15.96 4.42
C ILE A 5 -17.85 15.61 4.68
N GLY A 6 -18.23 14.37 4.35
CA GLY A 6 -19.59 13.86 4.48
C GLY A 6 -20.50 14.10 3.27
N ASP A 7 -20.06 14.83 2.24
CA ASP A 7 -20.84 14.95 0.99
C ASP A 7 -20.77 13.66 0.15
N GLU A 8 -21.55 13.61 -0.94
CA GLU A 8 -21.60 12.43 -1.83
C GLU A 8 -20.23 12.07 -2.43
N THR A 9 -19.37 13.07 -2.67
CA THR A 9 -18.02 12.84 -3.21
C THR A 9 -17.09 12.25 -2.14
N ASP A 10 -17.15 12.76 -0.90
CA ASP A 10 -16.39 12.19 0.22
C ASP A 10 -16.85 10.76 0.51
N GLN A 11 -18.15 10.49 0.48
CA GLN A 11 -18.70 9.14 0.69
C GLN A 11 -18.22 8.18 -0.40
N ALA A 12 -18.34 8.56 -1.67
CA ALA A 12 -17.87 7.74 -2.79
C ALA A 12 -16.35 7.51 -2.74
N LEU A 13 -15.57 8.54 -2.39
CA LEU A 13 -14.13 8.41 -2.20
C LEU A 13 -13.82 7.48 -1.03
N THR A 14 -14.54 7.59 0.09
CA THR A 14 -14.34 6.76 1.28
C THR A 14 -14.63 5.29 0.96
N THR A 15 -15.73 4.97 0.26
CA THR A 15 -16.01 3.60 -0.22
C THR A 15 -14.88 3.09 -1.10
N THR A 16 -14.36 3.93 -2.01
CA THR A 16 -13.21 3.57 -2.86
C THR A 16 -11.96 3.28 -2.03
N LEU A 17 -11.67 4.09 -1.00
CA LEU A 17 -10.52 3.86 -0.11
C LEU A 17 -10.63 2.55 0.66
N VAL A 18 -11.82 2.21 1.15
CA VAL A 18 -12.06 0.93 1.82
C VAL A 18 -11.82 -0.22 0.86
N HIS A 19 -12.30 -0.12 -0.39
CA HIS A 19 -12.06 -1.14 -1.40
C HIS A 19 -10.57 -1.33 -1.70
N GLU A 20 -9.86 -0.23 -1.96
CA GLU A 20 -8.42 -0.27 -2.20
C GLU A 20 -7.67 -0.89 -1.01
N PHE A 21 -8.11 -0.61 0.22
CA PHE A 21 -7.51 -1.20 1.40
C PHE A 21 -7.81 -2.70 1.54
N VAL A 22 -9.03 -3.16 1.20
CA VAL A 22 -9.37 -4.59 1.12
C VAL A 22 -8.46 -5.30 0.12
N LEU A 23 -8.34 -4.76 -1.10
CA LEU A 23 -7.49 -5.35 -2.16
C LEU A 23 -6.00 -5.35 -1.78
N CYS A 24 -5.55 -4.30 -1.09
CA CYS A 24 -4.21 -4.19 -0.54
C CYS A 24 -3.94 -5.31 0.48
N LYS A 25 -4.83 -5.47 1.46
CA LYS A 25 -4.73 -6.49 2.51
C LYS A 25 -4.72 -7.89 1.92
N ASP A 26 -5.64 -8.20 1.02
CA ASP A 26 -5.73 -9.52 0.38
C ASP A 26 -4.48 -9.83 -0.44
N SER A 27 -3.95 -8.83 -1.16
CA SER A 27 -2.70 -8.97 -1.92
C SER A 27 -1.49 -9.21 -1.01
N PHE A 28 -1.41 -8.51 0.13
CA PHE A 28 -0.35 -8.72 1.12
C PHE A 28 -0.43 -10.11 1.76
N GLU A 29 -1.61 -10.55 2.19
CA GLU A 29 -1.81 -11.87 2.80
C GLU A 29 -1.46 -12.99 1.82
N ARG A 30 -1.87 -12.83 0.54
CA ARG A 30 -1.49 -13.74 -0.53
C ARG A 30 0.02 -13.75 -0.77
N PHE A 31 0.66 -12.58 -0.80
CA PHE A 31 2.11 -12.48 -0.91
C PHE A 31 2.81 -13.21 0.25
N ALA A 32 2.41 -12.96 1.49
CA ALA A 32 2.99 -13.58 2.67
C ALA A 32 2.89 -15.11 2.64
N ALA A 33 1.72 -15.65 2.24
CA ALA A 33 1.52 -17.09 2.10
C ALA A 33 2.40 -17.72 1.00
N LEU A 34 2.52 -17.06 -0.17
CA LEU A 34 3.35 -17.52 -1.28
C LEU A 34 4.85 -17.40 -0.97
N ALA A 35 5.27 -16.30 -0.34
CA ALA A 35 6.64 -16.07 0.10
C ALA A 35 7.08 -17.12 1.12
N LYS A 36 6.23 -17.42 2.12
CA LYS A 36 6.45 -18.51 3.08
C LYS A 36 6.67 -19.85 2.37
N THR A 37 5.82 -20.17 1.40
CA THR A 37 5.94 -21.41 0.61
C THR A 37 7.25 -21.46 -0.19
N ASN A 38 7.68 -20.32 -0.74
CA ASN A 38 8.93 -20.19 -1.49
C ASN A 38 10.17 -20.37 -0.60
N ILE A 39 10.15 -19.75 0.58
CA ILE A 39 11.21 -19.87 1.61
C ILE A 39 11.34 -21.32 2.08
N LEU A 40 10.22 -22.02 2.29
CA LEU A 40 10.18 -23.43 2.72
C LEU A 40 10.60 -24.44 1.63
N GLY A 41 11.02 -23.98 0.46
CA GLY A 41 11.75 -24.81 -0.52
C GLY A 41 11.01 -25.14 -1.82
N ARG A 42 9.73 -24.77 -1.96
CA ARG A 42 9.05 -24.89 -3.26
C ARG A 42 9.47 -23.71 -4.14
N ARG A 43 10.14 -23.95 -5.27
CA ARG A 43 10.73 -22.86 -6.09
C ARG A 43 10.36 -22.92 -7.57
N ASP A 44 9.23 -23.52 -7.89
CA ASP A 44 8.76 -23.61 -9.28
C ASP A 44 8.45 -22.22 -9.87
N LYS A 45 8.57 -22.09 -11.19
CA LYS A 45 8.40 -20.80 -11.89
C LYS A 45 7.02 -20.19 -11.66
N ALA A 46 5.96 -21.01 -11.61
CA ALA A 46 4.61 -20.52 -11.41
C ALA A 46 4.40 -19.95 -10.00
N LEU A 47 5.03 -20.52 -8.97
CA LEU A 47 5.05 -19.93 -7.64
C LEU A 47 5.77 -18.58 -7.64
N LYS A 48 6.93 -18.46 -8.29
CA LYS A 48 7.69 -17.20 -8.37
C LYS A 48 6.87 -16.09 -9.05
N ILE A 49 6.20 -16.40 -10.16
CA ILE A 49 5.32 -15.46 -10.86
C ILE A 49 4.18 -15.01 -9.95
N ARG A 50 3.47 -15.94 -9.31
CA ARG A 50 2.37 -15.59 -8.40
C ARG A 50 2.83 -14.76 -7.20
N CYS A 51 4.00 -15.08 -6.65
CA CYS A 51 4.58 -14.34 -5.52
C CYS A 51 4.96 -12.91 -5.95
N HIS A 52 5.59 -12.78 -7.11
CA HIS A 52 5.91 -11.49 -7.73
C HIS A 52 4.64 -10.65 -7.95
N ASP A 53 3.61 -11.23 -8.55
CA ASP A 53 2.36 -10.53 -8.88
C ASP A 53 1.58 -10.13 -7.62
N ALA A 54 1.54 -11.00 -6.61
CA ALA A 54 0.93 -10.67 -5.32
C ALA A 54 1.63 -9.47 -4.64
N TYR A 55 2.96 -9.43 -4.66
CA TYR A 55 3.70 -8.29 -4.12
C TYR A 55 3.48 -7.02 -4.94
N ALA A 56 3.48 -7.14 -6.27
CA ALA A 56 3.21 -6.03 -7.17
C ALA A 56 1.81 -5.42 -6.96
N ASN A 57 0.79 -6.26 -6.76
CA ASN A 57 -0.57 -5.82 -6.46
C ASN A 57 -0.67 -5.17 -5.08
N PHE A 58 0.02 -5.73 -4.08
CA PHE A 58 0.12 -5.10 -2.76
C PHE A 58 0.67 -3.68 -2.86
N LEU A 59 1.79 -3.49 -3.57
CA LEU A 59 2.37 -2.16 -3.78
C LEU A 59 1.41 -1.23 -4.52
N HIS A 60 0.70 -1.73 -5.53
CA HIS A 60 -0.26 -0.94 -6.30
C HIS A 60 -1.39 -0.40 -5.42
N HIS A 61 -2.12 -1.30 -4.75
CA HIS A 61 -3.27 -0.92 -3.93
C HIS A 61 -2.86 -0.08 -2.72
N LEU A 62 -1.72 -0.38 -2.08
CA LEU A 62 -1.21 0.46 -1.01
C LEU A 62 -0.90 1.88 -1.49
N TYR A 63 -0.30 2.02 -2.67
CA TYR A 63 0.00 3.32 -3.25
C TYR A 63 -1.28 4.11 -3.56
N GLU A 64 -2.25 3.50 -4.26
CA GLU A 64 -3.52 4.16 -4.61
C GLU A 64 -4.34 4.53 -3.37
N PHE A 65 -4.39 3.64 -2.39
CA PHE A 65 -5.00 3.91 -1.09
C PHE A 65 -4.40 5.16 -0.43
N ASN A 66 -3.07 5.23 -0.30
CA ASN A 66 -2.40 6.39 0.31
C ASN A 66 -2.63 7.67 -0.49
N VAL A 67 -2.58 7.61 -1.83
CA VAL A 67 -2.90 8.76 -2.68
C VAL A 67 -4.33 9.24 -2.46
N GLY A 68 -5.28 8.31 -2.35
CA GLY A 68 -6.66 8.65 -2.08
C GLY A 68 -6.85 9.25 -0.67
N CYS A 69 -6.16 8.76 0.36
CA CYS A 69 -6.15 9.39 1.69
C CYS A 69 -5.63 10.83 1.62
N ILE A 70 -4.53 11.06 0.89
CA ILE A 70 -3.99 12.42 0.68
C ILE A 70 -5.01 13.30 -0.02
N LYS A 71 -5.65 12.81 -1.09
CA LYS A 71 -6.73 13.54 -1.80
C LYS A 71 -7.89 13.89 -0.87
N ARG A 72 -8.22 12.98 0.05
CA ARG A 72 -9.25 13.19 1.06
C ARG A 72 -8.87 14.27 2.07
N ASP A 73 -7.66 14.21 2.59
CA ASP A 73 -7.14 15.18 3.57
C ASP A 73 -7.12 16.61 3.01
N ILE A 74 -6.78 16.76 1.73
CA ILE A 74 -6.80 18.07 1.04
C ILE A 74 -8.17 18.43 0.43
N ARG A 75 -9.18 17.56 0.60
CA ARG A 75 -10.53 17.72 0.06
C ARG A 75 -10.57 18.01 -1.45
N ASN A 76 -9.72 17.32 -2.22
CA ASN A 76 -9.65 17.48 -3.66
C ASN A 76 -9.30 16.16 -4.36
N THR A 77 -10.19 15.70 -5.24
CA THR A 77 -10.01 14.46 -6.02
C THR A 77 -9.11 14.60 -7.25
N GLU A 78 -8.65 15.82 -7.58
CA GLU A 78 -7.75 16.07 -8.70
C GLU A 78 -6.44 15.30 -8.60
N ASN A 79 -5.84 15.04 -9.76
CA ASN A 79 -4.57 14.35 -9.82
C ASN A 79 -3.45 15.24 -9.28
N LEU A 80 -2.77 14.73 -8.26
CA LEU A 80 -1.58 15.36 -7.69
C LEU A 80 -0.37 15.06 -8.57
N GLN A 81 0.53 16.04 -8.66
CA GLN A 81 1.79 15.84 -9.38
C GLN A 81 2.63 14.76 -8.70
N GLY A 82 3.17 13.82 -9.49
CA GLY A 82 3.96 12.70 -8.97
C GLY A 82 5.10 13.14 -8.04
N LYS A 83 5.82 14.22 -8.37
CA LYS A 83 6.91 14.75 -7.53
C LYS A 83 6.44 15.27 -6.16
N VAL A 84 5.19 15.72 -6.06
CA VAL A 84 4.59 16.14 -4.79
C VAL A 84 4.27 14.91 -3.95
N LEU A 85 3.66 13.89 -4.57
CA LEU A 85 3.40 12.60 -3.92
C LEU A 85 4.69 11.94 -3.41
N ASP A 86 5.76 11.94 -4.22
CA ASP A 86 7.06 11.37 -3.85
C ASP A 86 7.57 11.97 -2.52
N LYS A 87 7.43 13.30 -2.34
CA LYS A 87 7.84 13.99 -1.11
C LYS A 87 6.92 13.67 0.06
N ILE A 88 5.61 13.58 -0.18
CA ILE A 88 4.64 13.22 0.87
C ILE A 88 4.94 11.81 1.39
N PHE A 89 5.17 10.82 0.52
CA PHE A 89 5.53 9.47 0.94
C PHE A 89 6.79 9.42 1.82
N ASN A 90 7.85 10.12 1.43
CA ASN A 90 9.06 10.19 2.26
C ASN A 90 8.77 10.81 3.63
N HIS A 91 8.00 11.91 3.66
CA HIS A 91 7.64 12.59 4.90
C HIS A 91 6.79 11.70 5.82
N GLU A 92 5.80 11.01 5.26
CA GLU A 92 4.91 10.12 5.99
C GLU A 92 5.66 8.96 6.63
N VAL A 93 6.56 8.29 5.90
CA VAL A 93 7.39 7.23 6.47
C VAL A 93 8.32 7.78 7.57
N THR A 94 8.94 8.94 7.33
CA THR A 94 9.80 9.59 8.33
C THR A 94 9.03 9.89 9.62
N LYS A 95 7.80 10.40 9.49
CA LYS A 95 6.90 10.66 10.61
C LYS A 95 6.55 9.37 11.36
N LEU A 96 6.21 8.30 10.64
CA LEU A 96 5.88 7.01 11.25
C LEU A 96 7.05 6.42 12.03
N LEU A 97 8.27 6.45 11.47
CA LEU A 97 9.48 5.99 12.16
C LEU A 97 9.73 6.79 13.44
N LYS A 98 9.63 8.12 13.37
CA LYS A 98 9.77 9.00 14.53
C LYS A 98 8.74 8.69 15.60
N ASN A 99 7.46 8.53 15.23
CA ASN A 99 6.40 8.21 16.17
C ASN A 99 6.65 6.88 16.89
N ARG A 100 7.19 5.86 16.21
CA ARG A 100 7.57 4.58 16.82
C ARG A 100 8.72 4.75 17.82
N VAL A 101 9.76 5.50 17.44
CA VAL A 101 10.89 5.83 18.33
C VAL A 101 10.41 6.56 19.59
N ASP A 102 9.54 7.56 19.42
CA ASP A 102 9.00 8.36 20.52
C ASP A 102 8.12 7.51 21.45
N ALA A 103 7.34 6.57 20.90
CA ALA A 103 6.52 5.63 21.68
C ALA A 103 7.35 4.66 22.52
N ILE A 104 8.44 4.13 21.96
CA ILE A 104 9.34 3.22 22.68
C ILE A 104 10.07 3.96 23.80
N LYS A 105 10.62 5.15 23.50
CA LYS A 105 11.29 5.99 24.51
C LYS A 105 10.34 6.44 25.61
N GLY A 106 9.08 6.69 25.27
CA GLY A 106 8.04 7.07 26.22
C GLY A 106 7.45 5.92 27.03
N GLY A 107 7.80 4.66 26.74
CA GLY A 107 7.33 3.49 27.49
C GLY A 107 5.85 3.12 27.24
N TYR A 108 5.23 3.66 26.19
CA TYR A 108 3.84 3.36 25.80
C TYR A 108 3.75 2.59 24.47
N ALA A 109 4.90 2.16 23.92
CA ALA A 109 4.93 1.21 22.84
C ALA A 109 4.32 -0.15 23.27
N PRO A 110 3.57 -0.82 22.40
CA PRO A 110 3.06 -2.17 22.67
C PRO A 110 4.19 -3.16 22.98
N SER A 111 3.91 -4.20 23.77
CA SER A 111 4.91 -5.20 24.18
C SER A 111 5.46 -6.05 23.02
N TRP A 112 4.73 -6.12 21.91
CA TRP A 112 5.15 -6.82 20.69
C TRP A 112 5.95 -5.93 19.72
N GLU A 113 6.15 -4.66 20.04
CA GLU A 113 6.90 -3.72 19.20
C GLU A 113 8.36 -4.16 19.06
N ASN A 114 8.95 -3.96 17.88
CA ASN A 114 10.35 -4.27 17.67
C ASN A 114 11.26 -3.40 18.54
N HIS A 115 12.50 -3.83 18.71
CA HIS A 115 13.53 -3.01 19.35
C HIS A 115 13.72 -1.67 18.61
N ILE A 116 13.99 -0.60 19.36
CA ILE A 116 14.09 0.78 18.86
C ILE A 116 15.04 0.95 17.66
N SER A 117 16.10 0.13 17.60
CA SER A 117 17.10 0.17 16.52
C SER A 117 16.50 -0.11 15.13
N VAL A 118 15.37 -0.80 15.05
CA VAL A 118 14.66 -1.06 13.78
C VAL A 118 14.10 0.23 13.20
N TYR A 119 13.77 1.21 14.04
CA TYR A 119 13.11 2.46 13.63
C TYR A 119 14.08 3.64 13.51
N GLN A 120 15.32 3.50 13.97
CA GLN A 120 16.36 4.52 13.89
C GLN A 120 17.11 4.46 12.55
N VAL A 121 16.36 4.48 11.46
CA VAL A 121 16.87 4.44 10.09
C VAL A 121 16.45 5.70 9.35
N GLU A 122 17.28 6.14 8.41
CA GLU A 122 16.95 7.26 7.53
C GLU A 122 16.11 6.75 6.34
N VAL A 123 15.05 7.47 6.00
CA VAL A 123 14.26 7.17 4.80
C VAL A 123 15.04 7.66 3.58
N PRO A 124 15.41 6.78 2.63
CA PRO A 124 16.14 7.21 1.44
C PRO A 124 15.34 8.24 0.63
N ALA A 125 16.02 9.28 0.15
CA ALA A 125 15.39 10.43 -0.50
C ALA A 125 14.60 10.06 -1.77
N GLU A 126 14.95 8.95 -2.41
CA GLU A 126 14.31 8.43 -3.60
C GLU A 126 13.13 7.48 -3.33
N PHE A 127 12.85 7.11 -2.07
CA PHE A 127 11.82 6.11 -1.72
C PHE A 127 10.49 6.35 -2.43
N GLY A 128 9.88 7.53 -2.25
CA GLY A 128 8.58 7.85 -2.87
C GLY A 128 8.63 7.80 -4.40
N THR A 129 9.75 8.25 -4.99
CA THR A 129 9.97 8.16 -6.45
C THR A 129 10.02 6.70 -6.91
N GLN A 130 10.75 5.85 -6.20
CA GLN A 130 10.87 4.43 -6.53
C GLN A 130 9.54 3.71 -6.32
N PHE A 131 8.79 4.07 -5.28
CA PHE A 131 7.47 3.50 -5.01
C PHE A 131 6.47 3.83 -6.12
N ARG A 132 6.45 5.07 -6.60
CA ARG A 132 5.62 5.45 -7.76
C ARG A 132 6.06 4.76 -9.04
N LYS A 133 7.38 4.69 -9.30
CA LYS A 133 7.92 4.02 -10.50
C LYS A 133 7.58 2.54 -10.53
N ILE A 134 7.75 1.84 -9.40
CA ILE A 134 7.45 0.40 -9.32
C ILE A 134 5.95 0.15 -9.55
N ARG A 135 5.07 0.96 -8.93
CA ARG A 135 3.62 0.91 -9.15
C ARG A 135 3.26 1.08 -10.62
N ASN A 136 3.82 2.07 -11.30
CA ASN A 136 3.51 2.33 -12.72
C ASN A 136 3.93 1.17 -13.61
N ARG A 137 5.09 0.58 -13.34
CA ARG A 137 5.63 -0.52 -14.13
C ARG A 137 4.84 -1.82 -13.97
N THR A 138 4.38 -2.08 -12.75
CA THR A 138 3.58 -3.28 -12.46
C THR A 138 2.10 -3.11 -12.79
N ALA A 139 1.61 -1.90 -13.01
CA ALA A 139 0.24 -1.66 -13.46
C ALA A 139 0.07 -1.80 -14.98
N HIS A 140 1.09 -1.48 -15.78
CA HIS A 140 1.00 -1.50 -17.24
C HIS A 140 1.78 -2.65 -17.88
N ALA A 141 1.33 -3.10 -19.06
CA ALA A 141 2.04 -4.08 -19.88
C ALA A 141 3.28 -3.45 -20.55
N SER A 142 4.26 -3.07 -19.74
CA SER A 142 5.52 -2.49 -20.17
C SER A 142 6.59 -3.58 -20.28
N THR A 143 7.40 -3.54 -21.33
CA THR A 143 8.60 -4.38 -21.48
C THR A 143 9.57 -4.23 -20.30
N LYS A 144 9.53 -3.08 -19.63
CA LYS A 144 10.27 -2.80 -18.39
C LYS A 144 9.92 -3.75 -17.25
N ARG A 145 8.73 -4.37 -17.27
CA ARG A 145 8.31 -5.37 -16.28
C ARG A 145 9.17 -6.63 -16.36
N SER A 146 9.51 -7.07 -17.57
CA SER A 146 10.35 -8.26 -17.80
C SER A 146 11.83 -7.93 -17.91
N SER A 147 12.17 -6.72 -18.36
CA SER A 147 13.54 -6.26 -18.59
C SER A 147 13.71 -4.84 -18.05
N PRO A 148 14.08 -4.67 -16.77
CA PRO A 148 14.12 -3.36 -16.11
C PRO A 148 15.12 -2.35 -16.69
N GLU A 149 16.01 -2.76 -17.60
CA GLU A 149 17.15 -1.97 -18.07
C GLU A 149 17.92 -1.37 -16.87
N ASP A 150 18.06 -0.05 -16.79
CA ASP A 150 18.73 0.67 -15.70
C ASP A 150 17.78 1.00 -14.52
N GLU A 151 16.51 0.59 -14.57
CA GLU A 151 15.54 0.85 -13.51
C GLU A 151 15.53 -0.27 -12.44
N LEU A 152 15.26 0.11 -11.19
CA LEU A 152 15.24 -0.79 -10.04
C LEU A 152 14.24 -1.95 -10.24
N ALA A 153 14.69 -3.20 -10.19
CA ALA A 153 13.83 -4.38 -10.30
C ALA A 153 12.89 -4.55 -9.07
N LEU A 154 11.78 -5.29 -9.20
CA LEU A 154 10.85 -5.48 -8.07
C LEU A 154 11.51 -6.17 -6.87
N GLY A 155 12.39 -7.14 -7.11
CA GLY A 155 13.16 -7.79 -6.05
C GLY A 155 14.10 -6.83 -5.33
N GLN A 156 14.78 -5.94 -6.07
CA GLN A 156 15.66 -4.93 -5.48
C GLN A 156 14.85 -3.89 -4.69
N PHE A 157 13.68 -3.49 -5.19
CA PHE A 157 12.76 -2.64 -4.45
C PHE A 157 12.31 -3.29 -3.13
N TYR A 158 11.97 -4.59 -3.16
CA TYR A 158 11.64 -5.34 -1.97
C TYR A 158 12.78 -5.29 -0.95
N GLU A 159 14.01 -5.63 -1.36
CA GLU A 159 15.17 -5.66 -0.47
C GLU A 159 15.48 -4.30 0.17
N GLN A 160 15.28 -3.20 -0.56
CA GLN A 160 15.66 -1.86 -0.10
C GLN A 160 14.54 -1.13 0.66
N TYR A 161 13.28 -1.36 0.32
CA TYR A 161 12.18 -0.49 0.74
C TYR A 161 10.99 -1.23 1.35
N HIS A 162 11.00 -2.57 1.44
CA HIS A 162 9.87 -3.32 1.99
C HIS A 162 9.48 -2.86 3.38
N ASP A 163 10.44 -2.58 4.27
CA ASP A 163 10.14 -2.17 5.65
C ASP A 163 9.37 -0.83 5.71
N PHE A 164 9.68 0.11 4.83
CA PHE A 164 8.97 1.39 4.74
C PHE A 164 7.56 1.21 4.19
N VAL A 165 7.40 0.36 3.17
CA VAL A 165 6.09 0.00 2.60
C VAL A 165 5.24 -0.72 3.65
N TYR A 166 5.84 -1.67 4.37
CA TYR A 166 5.17 -2.40 5.43
C TYR A 166 4.75 -1.46 6.55
N LEU A 167 5.56 -0.47 6.91
CA LEU A 167 5.21 0.55 7.90
C LEU A 167 3.97 1.36 7.50
N LEU A 168 3.87 1.77 6.23
CA LEU A 168 2.66 2.43 5.69
C LEU A 168 1.45 1.51 5.81
N TYR A 169 1.59 0.25 5.41
CA TYR A 169 0.50 -0.74 5.48
C TYR A 169 -0.01 -0.97 6.91
N VAL A 170 0.88 -1.26 7.86
CA VAL A 170 0.47 -1.49 9.25
C VAL A 170 -0.08 -0.23 9.92
N SER A 171 0.38 0.96 9.53
CA SER A 171 -0.20 2.21 10.03
C SER A 171 -1.64 2.41 9.56
N ALA A 172 -1.95 2.01 8.33
CA ALA A 172 -3.29 2.14 7.76
C ALA A 172 -4.32 1.22 8.47
N GLN A 173 -3.89 0.04 8.90
CA GLN A 173 -4.75 -0.93 9.62
C GLN A 173 -5.36 -0.39 10.92
N TRP A 174 -4.78 0.64 11.54
CA TRP A 174 -5.33 1.25 12.75
C TRP A 174 -6.54 2.14 12.49
N PHE A 175 -6.62 2.72 11.29
CA PHE A 175 -7.64 3.70 10.92
C PHE A 175 -8.67 3.12 9.95
N TRP A 176 -8.26 2.12 9.17
CA TRP A 176 -9.08 1.49 8.15
C TRP A 176 -9.20 0.02 8.50
N SER A 177 -10.41 -0.39 8.81
CA SER A 177 -10.71 -1.76 9.19
C SER A 177 -11.78 -2.32 8.26
N VAL A 178 -11.63 -3.60 7.93
CA VAL A 178 -12.63 -4.37 7.20
C VAL A 178 -13.82 -4.78 8.08
N LYS A 179 -13.84 -4.42 9.37
CA LYS A 179 -14.96 -4.75 10.26
C LYS A 179 -16.22 -3.97 9.91
N ASP A 180 -16.07 -2.82 9.28
CA ASP A 180 -17.16 -1.94 8.90
C ASP A 180 -17.54 -2.10 7.42
N ILE A 181 -17.13 -3.18 6.73
CA ILE A 181 -17.46 -3.42 5.32
C ILE A 181 -18.96 -3.26 5.08
N GLU A 182 -19.80 -3.85 5.94
CA GLU A 182 -21.27 -3.78 5.82
C GLU A 182 -21.85 -2.36 5.97
N ALA A 183 -21.07 -1.38 6.43
CA ALA A 183 -21.52 0.01 6.60
C ALA A 183 -21.36 0.85 5.33
N TYR A 184 -20.68 0.35 4.29
CA TYR A 184 -20.42 1.09 3.05
C TYR A 184 -21.40 0.71 1.95
N ASP A 185 -21.78 1.70 1.14
CA ASP A 185 -22.62 1.49 -0.04
C ASP A 185 -21.77 0.90 -1.19
N TRP A 186 -21.83 -0.43 -1.34
CA TRP A 186 -21.08 -1.22 -2.31
C TRP A 186 -21.77 -1.39 -3.65
N LYS A 187 -22.73 -0.53 -4.00
CA LYS A 187 -23.61 -0.68 -5.16
C LYS A 187 -22.96 -1.31 -6.41
N SER A 188 -21.82 -0.79 -6.88
CA SER A 188 -21.16 -1.30 -8.10
C SER A 188 -20.52 -2.70 -7.94
N ILE A 189 -20.10 -3.06 -6.73
CA ILE A 189 -19.58 -4.40 -6.40
C ILE A 189 -20.74 -5.38 -6.25
N GLU A 190 -21.82 -4.97 -5.58
CA GLU A 190 -23.03 -5.80 -5.40
C GLU A 190 -23.73 -6.08 -6.73
N GLU A 191 -23.73 -5.12 -7.67
CA GLU A 191 -24.22 -5.33 -9.04
C GLU A 191 -23.45 -6.42 -9.81
N PHE A 192 -22.24 -6.78 -9.37
CA PHE A 192 -21.44 -7.88 -9.90
C PHE A 192 -21.82 -9.25 -9.32
N ASP A 193 -22.86 -9.35 -8.48
CA ASP A 193 -23.35 -10.64 -8.03
C ASP A 193 -23.91 -11.47 -9.19
N LEU A 194 -23.19 -12.54 -9.52
CA LEU A 194 -23.54 -13.46 -10.61
C LEU A 194 -24.65 -14.43 -10.23
N ALA A 195 -24.99 -14.57 -8.93
CA ALA A 195 -26.05 -15.45 -8.46
C ALA A 195 -27.45 -14.90 -8.80
N VAL A 196 -27.59 -13.58 -8.95
CA VAL A 196 -28.87 -12.89 -9.19
C VAL A 196 -29.21 -12.78 -10.69
N ARG A 197 -28.32 -13.26 -11.58
CA ARG A 197 -28.47 -13.15 -13.05
C ARG A 197 -29.06 -14.41 -13.72
N GLY A 198 -29.80 -15.23 -12.97
CA GLY A 198 -30.46 -16.47 -13.44
C GLY A 198 -31.94 -16.31 -13.71
#